data_AF-A0AA38R485-F1
#
_entry.id   AF-A0AA38R485-F1
#
_cell.length_a   1.000
_cell.length_b   1.000
_cell.length_c   1.000
_cell.angle_alpha   90.00
_cell.angle_beta   90.00
_cell.angle_gamma   90.00
#
_symmetry.space_group_name_H-M   'P 1'
#
loop_
_entity.id
_entity.type
_entity.pdbx_description
1 polymer ?
#
loop_
_entity_poly.entity_id
_entity_poly.type
_entity_poly.pdbx_seq_one_letter_code
_entity_poly.pdbx_strand_id
1 'polypeptide(L)'
;MRSSSPWEAALRQWREHARPRLPPIRLPASGLRRRLWWTLAENWHLGITSFGGPPVHFKIYNDKFVKRLGWIDEQLYQELFTVCQAFCGPSSTKMLYSINLIHGGFPSAVLGFFLWALPGAIGMFGLAIGVSHIGESLPAAVYALLSGLNAATVGIIALAAVELARKAISDRLTRALVFLCAAVGLLFNALWYFPVLMAAAGLVTVIYDFRWLHRPARAVLEVLTLRRRRRPVVERGEDGAELSERETGRRDHVGEVDNGEETPSGPSSSSTQPPLHTSPTGSGVSGREGLPVNEREAAAELPARRSWTNAEARFIPPDRRFDFSWKLGLTIISLFFVSFVVVMVLRGVLPHKPILYSLFVNLYLAGTIIIGGGPVVIPLLREYVVTEGWVSGRDFLIGLALIQGFPGPNFNFAVYLGALTAISGGKSAAAGALIGFLGIFTPGLVLVQGTMGVWGAIRGWRAVRSAVRGIQASAIGFIYTAVYRLWQIGWFEEGSLAGTSLGNDPWWVVVTATSFVGGAWFGVSPPVAIVIGAVMGLLRYAVVQSS
;
A
#
# COMPACT_ATOMS: atom_id res chain seq x y z
N MET A 1 47.99 -6.30 -5.22
CA MET A 1 47.39 -4.98 -4.91
C MET A 1 47.15 -4.26 -6.24
N ARG A 2 45.93 -4.28 -6.80
CA ARG A 2 45.61 -3.46 -7.98
C ARG A 2 45.24 -2.06 -7.49
N SER A 3 46.04 -1.06 -7.85
CA SER A 3 45.75 0.34 -7.57
C SER A 3 44.49 0.75 -8.33
N SER A 4 43.50 1.26 -7.61
CA SER A 4 42.31 1.88 -8.22
C SER A 4 42.76 3.03 -9.12
N SER A 5 42.27 3.09 -10.35
CA SER A 5 42.65 4.13 -11.29
C SER A 5 42.23 5.52 -10.79
N PRO A 6 42.96 6.59 -11.15
CA PRO A 6 42.62 7.97 -10.76
C PRO A 6 41.20 8.38 -11.17
N TRP A 7 40.69 7.82 -12.26
CA TRP A 7 39.33 8.09 -12.76
C TRP A 7 38.24 7.41 -11.91
N GLU A 8 38.51 6.23 -11.34
CA GLU A 8 37.58 5.58 -10.40
C GLU A 8 37.50 6.35 -9.08
N ALA A 9 38.64 6.87 -8.61
CA ALA A 9 38.69 7.74 -7.44
C ALA A 9 37.92 9.04 -7.68
N ALA A 10 38.10 9.68 -8.85
CA ALA A 10 37.37 10.88 -9.24
C ALA A 10 35.85 10.65 -9.37
N LEU A 11 35.43 9.53 -9.95
CA LEU A 11 34.00 9.17 -10.03
C LEU A 11 33.40 8.83 -8.65
N ARG A 12 34.17 8.20 -7.75
CA ARG A 12 33.74 8.00 -6.37
C ARG A 12 33.59 9.35 -5.65
N GLN A 13 34.58 10.23 -5.78
CA GLN A 13 34.57 11.55 -5.16
C GLN A 13 33.45 12.43 -5.72
N TRP A 14 33.18 12.39 -7.03
CA TRP A 14 32.04 13.08 -7.65
C TRP A 14 30.72 12.47 -7.19
N ARG A 15 30.58 11.14 -7.12
CA ARG A 15 29.37 10.48 -6.57
C ARG A 15 29.16 10.79 -5.08
N GLU A 16 30.22 11.01 -4.32
CA GLU A 16 30.15 11.41 -2.91
C GLU A 16 29.83 12.90 -2.73
N HIS A 17 30.28 13.77 -3.65
CA HIS A 17 29.93 15.20 -3.66
C HIS A 17 28.54 15.49 -4.25
N ALA A 18 28.10 14.70 -5.23
CA ALA A 18 26.78 14.82 -5.86
C ALA A 18 25.66 14.17 -5.02
N ARG A 19 25.99 13.41 -3.98
CA ARG A 19 25.00 12.95 -2.99
C ARG A 19 24.61 14.16 -2.13
N PRO A 20 23.32 14.56 -2.08
CA PRO A 20 22.90 15.60 -1.15
C PRO A 20 23.26 15.15 0.27
N ARG A 21 24.21 15.87 0.90
CA ARG A 21 24.62 15.60 2.28
C ARG A 21 23.45 15.96 3.18
N LEU A 22 22.74 14.94 3.66
CA LEU A 22 21.69 15.11 4.66
C LEU A 22 22.29 15.76 5.92
N PRO A 23 21.55 16.65 6.59
CA PRO A 23 22.02 17.27 7.82
C PRO A 23 22.32 16.20 8.88
N PRO A 24 23.30 16.44 9.77
CA PRO A 24 23.55 15.55 10.89
C PRO A 24 22.29 15.48 11.76
N ILE A 25 22.00 14.29 12.28
CA ILE A 25 20.75 14.07 12.98
C ILE A 25 20.77 14.82 14.31
N ARG A 26 19.80 15.73 14.52
CA ARG A 26 19.70 16.60 15.70
C ARG A 26 19.07 15.86 16.87
N LEU A 27 19.69 16.00 18.03
CA LEU A 27 19.20 15.40 19.27
C LEU A 27 18.07 16.25 19.89
N PRO A 28 17.17 15.61 20.66
CA PRO A 28 16.14 16.30 21.40
C PRO A 28 16.78 17.34 22.34
N ALA A 29 16.15 18.50 22.45
CA ALA A 29 16.51 19.46 23.47
C ALA A 29 16.50 18.83 24.89
N SER A 30 17.43 19.23 25.75
CA SER A 30 17.41 18.88 27.17
C SER A 30 16.25 19.63 27.88
N GLY A 31 15.46 18.89 28.66
CA GLY A 31 14.32 19.40 29.41
C GLY A 31 13.00 19.43 28.63
N LEU A 32 11.90 19.05 29.31
CA LEU A 32 10.57 18.93 28.72
C LEU A 32 10.07 20.24 28.08
N ARG A 33 10.25 21.38 28.76
CA ARG A 33 9.81 22.70 28.27
C ARG A 33 10.44 23.05 26.92
N ARG A 34 11.74 22.76 26.75
CA ARG A 34 12.47 23.07 25.53
C ARG A 34 12.05 22.13 24.39
N ARG A 35 11.77 20.85 24.69
CA ARG A 35 11.20 19.90 23.72
C ARG A 35 9.83 20.34 23.22
N LEU A 36 8.94 20.75 24.13
CA LEU A 36 7.61 21.25 23.78
C LEU A 36 7.67 22.53 22.96
N TRP A 37 8.53 23.48 23.33
CA TRP A 37 8.74 24.70 22.56
C TRP A 37 9.24 24.41 21.14
N TRP A 38 10.20 23.48 21.01
CA TRP A 38 10.70 23.07 19.69
C TRP A 38 9.61 22.38 18.87
N THR A 39 8.83 21.49 19.47
CA THR A 39 7.66 20.88 18.82
C THR A 39 6.70 21.94 18.33
N LEU A 40 6.39 22.95 19.15
CA LEU A 40 5.52 24.06 18.75
C LEU A 40 6.10 24.84 17.57
N ALA A 41 7.33 25.34 17.71
CA ALA A 41 8.00 26.17 16.72
C ALA A 41 8.10 25.48 15.35
N GLU A 42 8.32 24.17 15.34
CA GLU A 42 8.47 23.42 14.10
C GLU A 42 7.14 22.89 13.54
N ASN A 43 6.11 22.62 14.35
CA ASN A 43 4.89 21.97 13.88
C ASN A 43 3.68 22.90 13.72
N TRP A 44 3.68 24.11 14.29
CA TRP A 44 2.48 24.98 14.33
C TRP A 44 1.87 25.26 12.95
N HIS A 45 2.70 25.45 11.92
CA HIS A 45 2.24 25.81 10.58
C HIS A 45 1.70 24.59 9.81
N LEU A 46 2.09 23.37 10.19
CA LEU A 46 1.79 22.17 9.41
C LEU A 46 0.27 21.94 9.27
N GLY A 47 -0.50 22.23 10.32
CA GLY A 47 -1.97 22.11 10.28
C GLY A 47 -2.67 23.13 9.38
N ILE A 48 -1.99 24.19 8.96
CA ILE A 48 -2.54 25.27 8.11
C ILE A 48 -1.94 25.23 6.70
N THR A 49 -0.73 24.68 6.53
CA THR A 49 -0.03 24.69 5.23
C THR A 49 0.02 23.34 4.53
N SER A 50 -0.33 22.24 5.19
CA SER A 50 -0.20 20.91 4.60
C SER A 50 -1.49 20.49 3.92
N PHE A 51 -1.61 20.84 2.65
CA PHE A 51 -2.73 20.44 1.82
C PHE A 51 -2.41 19.20 0.98
N GLY A 52 -3.44 18.54 0.47
CA GLY A 52 -3.31 17.50 -0.55
C GLY A 52 -3.25 16.06 -0.06
N GLY A 53 -3.66 15.81 1.19
CA GLY A 53 -3.91 14.46 1.70
C GLY A 53 -2.66 13.63 1.99
N PRO A 54 -2.83 12.35 2.33
CA PRO A 54 -1.76 11.53 2.90
C PRO A 54 -0.46 11.44 2.09
N PRO A 55 -0.45 11.22 0.76
CA PRO A 55 0.78 11.13 -0.03
C PRO A 55 1.61 12.41 0.03
N VAL A 56 0.95 13.57 -0.04
CA VAL A 56 1.61 14.88 0.06
C VAL A 56 2.13 15.10 1.48
N HIS A 57 1.34 14.75 2.51
CA HIS A 57 1.78 14.86 3.90
C HIS A 57 3.04 14.04 4.15
N PHE A 58 3.13 12.81 3.63
CA PHE A 58 4.34 12.01 3.74
C PHE A 58 5.53 12.73 3.08
N LYS A 59 5.39 13.24 1.86
CA LYS A 59 6.45 14.01 1.21
C LYS A 59 6.87 15.23 2.04
N ILE A 60 5.91 16.02 2.54
CA ILE A 60 6.15 17.17 3.42
C ILE A 60 6.96 16.74 4.65
N TYR A 61 6.57 15.63 5.30
CA TYR A 61 7.27 15.12 6.48
C TYR A 61 8.67 14.61 6.16
N ASN A 62 8.89 13.97 5.01
CA ASN A 62 10.21 13.53 4.58
C ASN A 62 11.11 14.73 4.32
N ASP A 63 10.65 15.69 3.51
CA ASP A 63 11.39 16.91 3.18
C ASP A 63 11.73 17.72 4.45
N LYS A 64 10.80 17.79 5.41
CA LYS A 64 10.99 18.54 6.66
C LYS A 64 11.81 17.79 7.71
N PHE A 65 11.37 16.61 8.14
CA PHE A 65 11.94 15.91 9.30
C PHE A 65 13.15 15.05 8.95
N VAL A 66 13.32 14.64 7.69
CA VAL A 66 14.50 13.90 7.24
C VAL A 66 15.50 14.86 6.60
N LYS A 67 15.10 15.55 5.53
CA LYS A 67 16.06 16.32 4.70
C LYS A 67 16.45 17.67 5.29
N ARG A 68 15.53 18.41 5.90
CA ARG A 68 15.80 19.76 6.43
C ARG A 68 16.26 19.74 7.88
N LEU A 69 15.47 19.13 8.76
CA LEU A 69 15.70 19.17 10.21
C LEU A 69 16.64 18.06 10.70
N GLY A 70 16.69 16.94 9.99
CA GLY A 70 17.43 15.76 10.42
C GLY A 70 16.97 15.29 11.80
N TRP A 71 15.67 15.11 12.01
CA TRP A 71 15.14 14.51 13.25
C TRP A 71 15.22 12.98 13.21
N ILE A 72 14.99 12.42 12.03
CA ILE A 72 15.02 10.99 11.75
C ILE A 72 15.72 10.75 10.41
N ASP A 73 16.34 9.58 10.25
CA ASP A 73 16.96 9.17 8.99
C ASP A 73 15.93 8.57 8.02
N GLU A 74 16.33 8.41 6.75
CA GLU A 74 15.48 7.89 5.68
C GLU A 74 15.01 6.45 5.97
N GLN A 75 15.87 5.62 6.57
CA GLN A 75 15.51 4.23 6.88
C GLN A 75 14.41 4.16 7.94
N LEU A 76 14.55 4.92 9.02
CA LEU A 76 13.55 5.03 10.07
C LEU A 76 12.25 5.65 9.53
N TYR A 77 12.36 6.65 8.66
CA TYR A 77 11.20 7.22 7.97
C TYR A 77 10.43 6.16 7.19
N GLN A 78 11.11 5.32 6.40
CA GLN A 78 10.47 4.23 5.66
C GLN A 78 9.88 3.16 6.59
N GLU A 79 10.58 2.79 7.67
CA GLU A 79 10.04 1.86 8.68
C GLU A 79 8.75 2.41 9.32
N LEU A 80 8.74 3.69 9.71
CA LEU A 80 7.56 4.35 10.29
C LEU A 80 6.42 4.47 9.30
N PHE A 81 6.72 4.83 8.06
CA PHE A 81 5.74 4.82 6.98
C PHE A 81 5.10 3.44 6.85
N THR A 82 5.92 2.40 6.93
CA THR A 82 5.46 1.02 6.84
C THR A 82 4.50 0.65 7.98
N VAL A 83 4.85 0.99 9.22
CA VAL A 83 4.01 0.79 10.41
C VAL A 83 2.72 1.58 10.31
N CYS A 84 2.80 2.87 10.01
CA CYS A 84 1.62 3.75 10.00
C CYS A 84 0.59 3.33 8.95
N GLN A 85 1.01 2.68 7.87
CA GLN A 85 0.10 2.15 6.85
C GLN A 85 -0.47 0.77 7.20
N ALA A 86 0.24 -0.03 8.00
CA ALA A 86 -0.16 -1.40 8.34
C ALA A 86 -1.20 -1.44 9.47
N PHE A 87 -1.12 -0.52 10.42
CA PHE A 87 -2.01 -0.46 11.56
C PHE A 87 -3.16 0.50 11.33
N CYS A 88 -4.21 0.42 12.16
CA CYS A 88 -5.40 1.22 11.97
C CYS A 88 -5.24 2.69 12.38
N GLY A 89 -6.16 3.53 11.91
CA GLY A 89 -6.19 4.99 12.08
C GLY A 89 -5.60 5.77 10.90
N PRO A 90 -5.70 7.11 10.91
CA PRO A 90 -5.19 7.96 9.84
C PRO A 90 -3.66 7.89 9.68
N SER A 91 -3.17 7.39 8.54
CA SER A 91 -1.74 7.10 8.33
C SER A 91 -0.83 8.33 8.47
N SER A 92 -1.18 9.49 7.88
CA SER A 92 -0.38 10.71 7.99
C SER A 92 -0.36 11.28 9.42
N THR A 93 -1.47 11.18 10.14
CA THR A 93 -1.55 11.64 11.54
C THR A 93 -0.66 10.77 12.44
N LYS A 94 -0.73 9.44 12.28
CA LYS A 94 0.15 8.51 13.01
C LYS A 94 1.61 8.73 12.70
N MET A 95 1.96 9.04 11.45
CA MET A 95 3.33 9.33 11.05
C MET A 95 3.87 10.56 11.77
N LEU A 96 3.12 11.67 11.75
CA LEU A 96 3.52 12.89 12.46
C LEU A 96 3.63 12.67 13.97
N TYR A 97 2.65 11.99 14.55
CA TYR A 97 2.65 11.61 15.96
C TYR A 97 3.91 10.81 16.31
N SER A 98 4.24 9.80 15.49
CA SER A 98 5.39 8.93 15.70
C SER A 98 6.73 9.65 15.60
N ILE A 99 6.87 10.56 14.63
CA ILE A 99 8.07 11.40 14.48
C ILE A 99 8.27 12.27 15.72
N ASN A 100 7.20 12.93 16.19
CA ASN A 100 7.26 13.76 17.39
C ASN A 100 7.43 12.93 18.67
N LEU A 101 6.92 11.70 18.71
CA LEU A 101 7.13 10.75 19.80
C LEU A 101 8.60 10.34 19.90
N ILE A 102 9.23 10.02 18.77
CA ILE A 102 10.65 9.63 18.73
C ILE A 102 11.55 10.81 19.06
N HIS A 103 11.24 12.00 18.56
CA HIS A 103 12.09 13.17 18.76
C HIS A 103 11.87 13.85 20.12
N GLY A 104 10.64 13.94 20.63
CA GLY A 104 10.33 14.74 21.84
C GLY A 104 9.69 13.96 22.99
N GLY A 105 9.37 12.68 22.79
CA GLY A 105 8.62 11.87 23.74
C GLY A 105 7.10 12.08 23.65
N PHE A 106 6.36 11.45 24.57
CA PHE A 106 4.90 11.42 24.55
C PHE A 106 4.24 12.82 24.57
N PRO A 107 4.65 13.78 25.42
CA PRO A 107 4.06 15.11 25.42
C PRO A 107 4.23 15.86 24.09
N SER A 108 5.38 15.71 23.43
CA SER A 108 5.61 16.28 22.10
C SER A 108 4.78 15.61 21.02
N ALA A 109 4.52 14.30 21.13
CA ALA A 109 3.65 13.59 20.21
C ALA A 109 2.21 14.11 20.26
N VAL A 110 1.68 14.26 21.48
CA VAL A 110 0.34 14.80 21.74
C VAL A 110 0.23 16.24 21.27
N LEU A 111 1.21 17.10 21.61
CA LEU A 111 1.24 18.49 21.16
C LEU A 111 1.30 18.58 19.63
N GLY A 112 2.18 17.80 19.00
CA GLY A 112 2.32 17.76 17.54
C GLY A 112 1.03 17.32 16.84
N PHE A 113 0.29 16.37 17.42
CA PHE A 113 -1.04 15.99 16.93
C PHE A 113 -2.04 17.13 16.99
N PHE A 114 -2.14 17.83 18.12
CA PHE A 114 -3.09 18.94 18.27
C PHE A 114 -2.76 20.11 17.34
N LEU A 115 -1.48 20.48 17.22
CA LEU A 115 -1.04 21.54 16.29
C LEU A 115 -1.35 21.20 14.84
N TRP A 116 -1.30 19.92 14.50
CA TRP A 116 -1.61 19.41 13.17
C TRP A 116 -3.11 19.36 12.87
N ALA A 117 -3.90 18.87 13.82
CA ALA A 117 -5.30 18.54 13.58
C ALA A 117 -6.26 19.67 13.92
N LEU A 118 -5.97 20.48 14.96
CA LEU A 118 -6.90 21.50 15.45
C LEU A 118 -7.23 22.61 14.45
N PRO A 119 -6.28 23.19 13.68
CA PRO A 119 -6.63 24.29 12.78
C PRO A 119 -7.68 23.87 11.74
N GLY A 120 -7.48 22.71 11.10
CA GLY A 120 -8.47 22.14 10.19
C GLY A 120 -9.77 21.72 10.90
N ALA A 121 -9.70 21.22 12.13
CA ALA A 121 -10.89 20.85 12.91
C ALA A 121 -11.76 22.07 13.24
N ILE A 122 -11.14 23.18 13.64
CA ILE A 122 -11.83 24.45 13.92
C ILE A 122 -12.49 24.98 12.65
N GLY A 123 -11.77 24.95 11.51
CA GLY A 123 -12.35 25.37 10.23
C GLY A 123 -13.52 24.50 9.80
N MET A 124 -13.39 23.18 9.89
CA MET A 124 -14.49 22.25 9.59
C MET A 124 -15.67 22.39 10.54
N PHE A 125 -15.43 22.70 11.82
CA PHE A 125 -16.49 23.04 12.76
C PHE A 125 -17.24 24.32 12.33
N GLY A 126 -16.52 25.38 11.99
CA GLY A 126 -17.11 26.61 11.46
C GLY A 126 -17.93 26.38 10.19
N LEU A 127 -17.43 25.54 9.28
CA LEU A 127 -18.17 25.14 8.08
C LEU A 127 -19.43 24.33 8.40
N ALA A 128 -19.42 23.48 9.42
CA ALA A 128 -20.62 22.76 9.84
C ALA A 128 -21.71 23.71 10.33
N ILE A 129 -21.33 24.72 11.14
CA ILE A 129 -22.25 25.78 11.56
C ILE A 129 -22.75 26.57 10.33
N GLY A 130 -21.87 26.90 9.38
CA GLY A 130 -22.29 27.60 8.17
C GLY A 130 -23.32 26.81 7.36
N VAL A 131 -23.03 25.54 7.07
CA VAL A 131 -23.91 24.66 6.28
C VAL A 131 -25.24 24.38 6.98
N SER A 132 -25.27 24.30 8.31
CA SER A 132 -26.53 24.09 9.04
C SER A 132 -27.53 25.23 8.90
N HIS A 133 -27.11 26.41 8.44
CA HIS A 133 -28.00 27.56 8.19
C HIS A 133 -28.38 27.71 6.71
N ILE A 134 -27.88 26.84 5.82
CA ILE A 134 -28.20 26.88 4.39
C ILE A 134 -29.43 26.02 4.12
N GLY A 135 -30.49 26.63 3.57
CA GLY A 135 -31.74 25.94 3.19
C GLY A 135 -31.52 24.79 2.21
N GLU A 136 -32.45 23.84 2.12
CA GLU A 136 -32.27 22.52 1.45
C GLU A 136 -31.79 22.61 -0.01
N SER A 137 -32.27 23.60 -0.75
CA SER A 137 -31.86 23.88 -2.13
C SER A 137 -30.62 24.78 -2.19
N LEU A 138 -29.55 24.31 -2.84
CA LEU A 138 -28.41 25.16 -3.19
C LEU A 138 -28.65 25.81 -4.56
N PRO A 139 -28.06 27.00 -4.82
CA PRO A 139 -28.00 27.52 -6.17
C PRO A 139 -27.33 26.52 -7.12
N ALA A 140 -27.83 26.41 -8.34
CA ALA A 140 -27.32 25.54 -9.40
C ALA A 140 -25.78 25.60 -9.58
N ALA A 141 -25.24 26.82 -9.54
CA ALA A 141 -23.80 27.07 -9.60
C ALA A 141 -23.00 26.34 -8.50
N VAL A 142 -23.56 26.19 -7.30
CA VAL A 142 -22.91 25.49 -6.18
C VAL A 142 -22.89 23.99 -6.43
N TYR A 143 -23.96 23.39 -6.97
CA TYR A 143 -23.95 21.97 -7.35
C TYR A 143 -22.90 21.69 -8.43
N ALA A 144 -22.76 22.59 -9.41
CA ALA A 144 -21.75 22.46 -10.45
C ALA A 144 -20.32 22.61 -9.90
N LEU A 145 -20.10 23.60 -9.02
CA LEU A 145 -18.85 23.77 -8.28
C LEU A 145 -18.47 22.49 -7.53
N LEU A 146 -19.38 21.98 -6.68
CA LEU A 146 -19.15 20.79 -5.86
C LEU A 146 -18.89 19.54 -6.71
N SER A 147 -19.61 19.37 -7.82
CA SER A 147 -19.37 18.30 -8.80
C SER A 147 -17.95 18.35 -9.35
N GLY A 148 -17.47 19.55 -9.68
CA GLY A 148 -16.11 19.80 -10.13
C GLY A 148 -15.05 19.46 -9.08
N LEU A 149 -15.24 19.87 -7.82
CA LEU A 149 -14.35 19.52 -6.71
C LEU A 149 -14.27 18.00 -6.50
N ASN A 150 -15.41 17.32 -6.51
CA ASN A 150 -15.49 15.87 -6.30
C ASN A 150 -14.84 15.10 -7.45
N ALA A 151 -15.13 15.48 -8.70
CA ALA A 151 -14.52 14.87 -9.89
C ALA A 151 -12.99 14.99 -9.86
N ALA A 152 -12.45 16.17 -9.57
CA ALA A 152 -11.01 16.38 -9.44
C ALA A 152 -10.41 15.60 -8.25
N THR A 153 -11.14 15.55 -7.13
CA THR A 153 -10.74 14.75 -5.97
C THR A 153 -10.56 13.28 -6.32
N VAL A 154 -11.50 12.67 -7.05
CA VAL A 154 -11.41 11.27 -7.47
C VAL A 154 -10.15 11.01 -8.30
N GLY A 155 -9.77 11.93 -9.19
CA GLY A 155 -8.57 11.79 -10.01
C GLY A 155 -7.27 11.89 -9.21
N ILE A 156 -7.21 12.80 -8.24
CA ILE A 156 -6.07 12.89 -7.32
C ILE A 156 -5.95 11.65 -6.42
N ILE A 157 -7.08 11.12 -5.92
CA ILE A 157 -7.07 9.88 -5.13
C ILE A 157 -6.62 8.69 -5.99
N ALA A 158 -7.06 8.62 -7.25
CA ALA A 158 -6.61 7.61 -8.19
C ALA A 158 -5.09 7.69 -8.45
N LEU A 159 -4.56 8.91 -8.60
CA LEU A 159 -3.12 9.14 -8.74
C LEU A 159 -2.37 8.65 -7.50
N ALA A 160 -2.82 9.05 -6.31
CA ALA A 160 -2.25 8.61 -5.04
C ALA A 160 -2.22 7.08 -4.90
N ALA A 161 -3.28 6.39 -5.34
CA ALA A 161 -3.34 4.94 -5.35
C ALA A 161 -2.24 4.33 -6.24
N VAL A 162 -2.06 4.88 -7.45
CA VAL A 162 -1.02 4.44 -8.40
C VAL A 162 0.38 4.69 -7.85
N GLU A 163 0.64 5.85 -7.26
CA GLU A 163 1.95 6.17 -6.68
C GLU A 163 2.30 5.24 -5.50
N LEU A 164 1.32 4.96 -4.63
CA LEU A 164 1.51 4.07 -3.50
C LEU A 164 1.70 2.62 -3.95
N ALA A 165 0.92 2.19 -4.95
CA ALA A 165 1.05 0.89 -5.60
C ALA A 165 2.46 0.70 -6.18
N ARG A 166 2.98 1.67 -6.95
CA ARG A 166 4.34 1.59 -7.52
C ARG A 166 5.44 1.44 -6.48
N LYS A 167 5.26 2.02 -5.28
CA LYS A 167 6.25 1.97 -4.20
C LYS A 167 6.16 0.69 -3.36
N ALA A 168 4.96 0.19 -3.10
CA ALA A 168 4.75 -0.94 -2.19
C ALA A 168 4.73 -2.30 -2.89
N ILE A 169 4.32 -2.35 -4.16
CA ILE A 169 4.22 -3.58 -4.94
C ILE A 169 5.60 -3.99 -5.43
N SER A 170 6.19 -4.97 -4.74
CA SER A 170 7.56 -5.44 -5.01
C SER A 170 7.62 -6.75 -5.78
N ASP A 171 6.59 -7.59 -5.69
CA ASP A 171 6.62 -8.96 -6.22
C ASP A 171 5.26 -9.42 -6.78
N ARG A 172 5.26 -10.62 -7.38
CA ARG A 172 4.06 -11.19 -8.00
C ARG A 172 2.94 -11.45 -6.99
N LEU A 173 3.29 -11.83 -5.76
CA LEU A 173 2.29 -12.05 -4.71
C LEU A 173 1.61 -10.75 -4.30
N THR A 174 2.37 -9.69 -4.00
CA THR A 174 1.75 -8.40 -3.62
C THR A 174 0.91 -7.82 -4.76
N ARG A 175 1.30 -8.01 -6.03
CA ARG A 175 0.45 -7.67 -7.20
C ARG A 175 -0.88 -8.41 -7.16
N ALA A 176 -0.85 -9.73 -6.94
CA ALA A 176 -2.07 -10.53 -6.86
C ALA A 176 -2.94 -10.12 -5.66
N LEU A 177 -2.34 -9.84 -4.50
CA LEU A 177 -3.07 -9.40 -3.30
C LEU A 177 -3.76 -8.05 -3.51
N VAL A 178 -3.09 -7.07 -4.14
CA VAL A 178 -3.70 -5.78 -4.49
C VAL A 178 -4.94 -6.01 -5.38
N PHE A 179 -4.79 -6.80 -6.45
CA PHE A 179 -5.90 -7.10 -7.36
C PHE A 179 -7.06 -7.81 -6.65
N LEU A 180 -6.79 -8.88 -5.91
CA LEU A 180 -7.81 -9.67 -5.22
C LEU A 180 -8.54 -8.84 -4.16
N CYS A 181 -7.82 -8.05 -3.36
CA CYS A 181 -8.46 -7.21 -2.35
C CYS A 181 -9.28 -6.08 -2.97
N ALA A 182 -8.82 -5.49 -4.08
CA ALA A 182 -9.60 -4.52 -4.84
C ALA A 182 -10.88 -5.16 -5.39
N ALA A 183 -10.78 -6.32 -6.05
CA ALA A 183 -11.92 -7.04 -6.61
C ALA A 183 -12.95 -7.42 -5.55
N VAL A 184 -12.51 -8.00 -4.43
CA VAL A 184 -13.42 -8.33 -3.32
C VAL A 184 -14.03 -7.07 -2.72
N GLY A 185 -13.26 -6.00 -2.53
CA GLY A 185 -13.79 -4.73 -2.02
C GLY A 185 -14.84 -4.09 -2.93
N LEU A 186 -14.79 -4.34 -4.24
CA LEU A 186 -15.79 -3.88 -5.20
C LEU A 186 -17.07 -4.73 -5.15
N LEU A 187 -16.95 -6.03 -4.87
CA LEU A 187 -18.08 -6.96 -4.87
C LEU A 187 -18.86 -6.99 -3.54
N PHE A 188 -18.20 -6.65 -2.44
CA PHE A 188 -18.80 -6.70 -1.10
C PHE A 188 -18.87 -5.29 -0.50
N ASN A 189 -19.97 -5.00 0.19
CA ASN A 189 -20.16 -3.72 0.90
C ASN A 189 -19.93 -3.83 2.42
N ALA A 190 -19.89 -5.05 2.97
CA ALA A 190 -19.84 -5.26 4.42
C ALA A 190 -18.47 -4.93 5.04
N LEU A 191 -18.43 -3.91 5.89
CA LEU A 191 -17.24 -3.40 6.58
C LEU A 191 -16.27 -4.42 7.21
N TRP A 192 -16.78 -5.55 7.69
CA TRP A 192 -15.97 -6.54 8.41
C TRP A 192 -14.95 -7.24 7.52
N TYR A 193 -15.14 -7.29 6.19
CA TYR A 193 -14.18 -7.97 5.32
C TYR A 193 -12.85 -7.21 5.23
N PHE A 194 -12.82 -5.88 5.44
CA PHE A 194 -11.57 -5.10 5.35
C PHE A 194 -10.50 -5.66 6.30
N PRO A 195 -10.69 -5.67 7.64
CA PRO A 195 -9.69 -6.20 8.56
C PRO A 195 -9.42 -7.70 8.35
N VAL A 196 -10.43 -8.49 7.96
CA VAL A 196 -10.27 -9.93 7.69
C VAL A 196 -9.36 -10.19 6.50
N LEU A 197 -9.59 -9.50 5.38
CA LEU A 197 -8.76 -9.61 4.17
C LEU A 197 -7.34 -9.10 4.42
N MET A 198 -7.15 -8.09 5.26
CA MET A 198 -5.80 -7.62 5.63
C MET A 198 -5.04 -8.65 6.45
N ALA A 199 -5.69 -9.23 7.46
CA ALA A 199 -5.11 -10.32 8.24
C ALA A 199 -4.79 -11.53 7.35
N ALA A 200 -5.70 -11.91 6.45
CA ALA A 200 -5.50 -12.97 5.49
C ALA A 200 -4.35 -12.67 4.52
N ALA A 201 -4.26 -11.46 3.97
CA ALA A 201 -3.17 -11.04 3.08
C ALA A 201 -1.81 -11.09 3.80
N GLY A 202 -1.76 -10.65 5.05
CA GLY A 202 -0.58 -10.79 5.90
C GLY A 202 -0.17 -12.25 6.10
N LEU A 203 -1.13 -13.11 6.46
CA LEU A 203 -0.89 -14.53 6.67
C LEU A 203 -0.44 -15.24 5.38
N VAL A 204 -1.10 -14.99 4.24
CA VAL A 204 -0.74 -15.53 2.93
C VAL A 204 0.70 -15.16 2.56
N THR A 205 1.10 -13.92 2.84
CA THR A 205 2.47 -13.45 2.57
C THR A 205 3.50 -14.18 3.43
N VAL A 206 3.20 -14.40 4.72
CA VAL A 206 4.05 -15.20 5.61
C VAL A 206 4.16 -16.65 5.11
N ILE A 207 3.04 -17.29 4.80
CA ILE A 207 3.02 -18.69 4.32
C ILE A 207 3.84 -18.83 3.03
N TYR A 208 3.70 -17.87 2.11
CA TYR A 208 4.44 -17.84 0.85
C TYR A 208 5.95 -17.66 1.06
N ASP A 209 6.37 -16.68 1.85
CA ASP A 209 7.79 -16.37 2.06
C ASP A 209 8.51 -17.45 2.85
N PHE A 210 7.85 -18.03 3.87
CA PHE A 210 8.41 -19.13 4.66
C PHE A 210 8.24 -20.49 3.98
N ARG A 211 7.63 -20.51 2.78
CA ARG A 211 7.38 -21.73 2.00
C ARG A 211 6.75 -22.85 2.84
N TRP A 212 5.95 -22.50 3.84
CA TRP A 212 5.31 -23.48 4.74
C TRP A 212 4.48 -24.48 3.95
N LEU A 213 3.91 -24.05 2.81
CA LEU A 213 3.17 -24.91 1.90
C LEU A 213 4.04 -25.80 1.00
N HIS A 214 5.33 -25.51 0.78
CA HIS A 214 6.18 -26.35 -0.08
C HIS A 214 6.52 -27.70 0.56
N ARG A 215 6.58 -27.79 1.89
CA ARG A 215 6.84 -29.07 2.61
C ARG A 215 5.66 -30.06 2.46
N PRO A 216 4.41 -29.70 2.77
CA PRO A 216 3.27 -30.59 2.55
C PRO A 216 2.93 -30.74 1.06
N ALA A 217 3.09 -29.70 0.23
CA ALA A 217 2.83 -29.83 -1.21
C ALA A 217 3.83 -30.77 -1.90
N ARG A 218 5.11 -30.78 -1.52
CA ARG A 218 6.07 -31.78 -2.01
C ARG A 218 5.72 -33.18 -1.53
N ALA A 219 5.35 -33.35 -0.26
CA ALA A 219 4.93 -34.65 0.26
C ALA A 219 3.70 -35.20 -0.48
N VAL A 220 2.70 -34.35 -0.77
CA VAL A 220 1.51 -34.74 -1.56
C VAL A 220 1.87 -35.00 -3.02
N LEU A 221 2.74 -34.20 -3.63
CA LEU A 221 3.19 -34.40 -5.01
C LEU A 221 4.01 -35.70 -5.15
N GLU A 222 4.84 -36.04 -4.17
CA GLU A 222 5.59 -37.31 -4.09
C GLU A 222 4.63 -38.50 -3.93
N VAL A 223 3.63 -38.40 -3.06
CA VAL A 223 2.59 -39.44 -2.90
C VAL A 223 1.78 -39.62 -4.19
N LEU A 224 1.41 -38.53 -4.88
CA LEU A 224 0.67 -38.58 -6.14
C LEU A 224 1.52 -39.11 -7.31
N THR A 225 2.81 -38.74 -7.38
CA THR A 225 3.73 -39.25 -8.42
C THR A 225 4.10 -40.72 -8.19
N LEU A 226 4.24 -41.15 -6.94
CA LEU A 226 4.40 -42.57 -6.59
C LEU A 226 3.14 -43.39 -6.89
N ARG A 227 1.93 -42.83 -6.68
CA ARG A 227 0.67 -43.45 -7.12
C ARG A 227 0.58 -43.56 -8.65
N ARG A 228 1.10 -42.58 -9.39
CA ARG A 228 1.11 -42.59 -10.86
C ARG A 228 2.12 -43.59 -11.45
N ARG A 229 3.19 -43.92 -10.71
CA ARG A 229 4.15 -45.00 -11.05
C ARG A 229 3.68 -46.41 -10.63
N ARG A 230 2.64 -46.53 -9.81
CA ARG A 230 2.02 -47.81 -9.39
C ARG A 230 0.74 -48.15 -10.17
N ARG A 231 0.64 -47.78 -11.45
CA ARG A 231 -0.30 -48.49 -12.33
C ARG A 231 0.37 -49.80 -12.76
N PRO A 232 -0.17 -50.98 -12.40
CA PRO A 232 0.39 -52.23 -12.86
C PRO A 232 0.20 -52.32 -14.38
N VAL A 233 1.27 -52.71 -15.07
CA VAL A 233 1.17 -53.31 -16.40
C VAL A 233 0.25 -54.52 -16.22
N VAL A 234 -0.94 -54.47 -16.82
CA VAL A 234 -1.85 -55.60 -16.84
C VAL A 234 -1.26 -56.63 -17.80
N GLU A 235 -0.59 -57.63 -17.26
CA GLU A 235 -0.41 -58.91 -17.94
C GLU A 235 -1.79 -59.48 -18.23
N ARG A 236 -2.07 -59.69 -19.52
CA ARG A 236 -3.22 -60.45 -20.00
C ARG A 236 -2.68 -61.65 -20.76
N GLY A 237 -2.34 -62.70 -20.01
CA GLY A 237 -2.33 -64.08 -20.50
C GLY A 237 -3.56 -64.78 -19.90
N GLU A 238 -4.22 -65.76 -20.52
CA GLU A 238 -4.04 -66.51 -21.75
C GLU A 238 -5.45 -67.03 -22.10
N ASP A 239 -5.82 -67.09 -23.37
CA ASP A 239 -6.91 -67.95 -23.85
C ASP A 239 -6.53 -68.47 -25.24
N GLY A 240 -6.12 -69.74 -25.29
CA GLY A 240 -6.56 -70.71 -26.30
C GLY A 240 -5.81 -70.82 -27.64
N ALA A 241 -5.29 -72.04 -27.85
CA ALA A 241 -5.24 -72.79 -29.13
C ALA A 241 -4.19 -72.33 -30.17
N GLU A 242 -3.08 -73.05 -30.34
CA GLU A 242 -2.90 -74.33 -31.06
C GLU A 242 -2.25 -74.11 -32.43
N LEU A 243 -1.15 -74.83 -32.60
CA LEU A 243 -0.66 -75.46 -33.83
C LEU A 243 0.06 -74.62 -34.91
N SER A 244 1.34 -74.97 -35.00
CA SER A 244 2.17 -74.94 -36.20
C SER A 244 1.56 -75.81 -37.31
N GLU A 245 1.26 -75.22 -38.47
CA GLU A 245 1.22 -75.88 -39.78
C GLU A 245 1.82 -74.90 -40.80
N ARG A 246 3.00 -75.22 -41.36
CA ARG A 246 3.21 -75.91 -42.64
C ARG A 246 2.58 -75.19 -43.84
N GLU A 247 3.49 -74.83 -44.74
CA GLU A 247 3.36 -74.51 -46.17
C GLU A 247 2.05 -74.93 -46.84
N THR A 248 1.54 -74.10 -47.77
CA THR A 248 1.46 -74.40 -49.22
C THR A 248 0.65 -73.32 -49.96
N GLY A 249 1.18 -72.79 -51.07
CA GLY A 249 0.37 -72.70 -52.30
C GLY A 249 -0.08 -71.32 -52.84
N ARG A 250 0.76 -70.74 -53.70
CA ARG A 250 0.52 -70.57 -55.16
C ARG A 250 -0.39 -69.42 -55.69
N ARG A 251 0.27 -68.57 -56.53
CA ARG A 251 -0.20 -67.82 -57.75
C ARG A 251 -1.15 -66.64 -57.55
N ASP A 252 -1.16 -65.56 -58.35
CA ASP A 252 -0.40 -65.05 -59.50
C ASP A 252 -0.75 -63.55 -59.61
N HIS A 253 0.22 -62.67 -59.93
CA HIS A 253 0.15 -61.76 -61.09
C HIS A 253 1.44 -60.92 -61.24
N VAL A 254 1.72 -60.62 -62.51
CA VAL A 254 3.00 -60.39 -63.17
C VAL A 254 3.26 -58.90 -63.49
N GLY A 255 4.55 -58.56 -63.64
CA GLY A 255 5.10 -57.40 -64.38
C GLY A 255 6.56 -57.12 -63.94
N GLU A 256 7.59 -57.85 -64.38
CA GLU A 256 8.40 -57.71 -65.63
C GLU A 256 9.62 -56.74 -65.49
N VAL A 257 10.84 -57.31 -65.34
CA VAL A 257 12.20 -57.02 -65.95
C VAL A 257 12.89 -55.66 -65.61
N ASP A 258 14.20 -55.47 -65.30
CA ASP A 258 15.48 -56.09 -65.69
C ASP A 258 16.67 -55.82 -64.70
N ASN A 259 17.77 -56.53 -64.95
CA ASN A 259 19.07 -56.82 -64.31
C ASN A 259 20.01 -55.74 -63.72
N GLY A 260 20.96 -56.21 -62.87
CA GLY A 260 22.32 -55.65 -62.72
C GLY A 260 23.09 -56.01 -61.43
N GLU A 261 24.15 -56.82 -61.58
CA GLU A 261 25.29 -57.22 -60.70
C GLU A 261 25.85 -56.14 -59.71
N GLU A 262 26.63 -56.36 -58.64
CA GLU A 262 27.60 -57.39 -58.23
C GLU A 262 28.04 -57.14 -56.73
N THR A 263 28.48 -58.18 -56.03
CA THR A 263 29.19 -58.22 -54.71
C THR A 263 30.71 -57.91 -54.84
N PRO A 264 31.60 -58.07 -53.82
CA PRO A 264 31.53 -58.05 -52.33
C PRO A 264 32.62 -57.11 -51.71
N SER A 265 32.74 -56.84 -50.41
CA SER A 265 33.47 -57.68 -49.42
C SER A 265 33.79 -56.87 -48.14
N GLY A 266 33.69 -57.52 -46.96
CA GLY A 266 34.30 -57.09 -45.68
C GLY A 266 35.67 -57.77 -45.48
N PRO A 267 36.14 -58.09 -44.25
CA PRO A 267 35.69 -57.71 -42.90
C PRO A 267 36.83 -57.46 -41.85
N SER A 268 36.45 -57.18 -40.59
CA SER A 268 37.14 -57.53 -39.30
C SER A 268 38.48 -56.82 -38.95
N SER A 269 39.00 -56.78 -37.72
CA SER A 269 38.53 -56.69 -36.33
C SER A 269 39.79 -56.47 -35.45
N SER A 270 39.60 -55.96 -34.21
CA SER A 270 40.44 -56.16 -33.01
C SER A 270 41.62 -55.21 -32.65
N SER A 271 41.64 -54.90 -31.34
CA SER A 271 42.79 -54.90 -30.41
C SER A 271 43.52 -53.58 -30.02
N THR A 272 43.41 -53.27 -28.72
CA THR A 272 44.51 -53.15 -27.72
C THR A 272 45.50 -51.97 -27.72
N GLN A 273 45.33 -51.10 -26.70
CA GLN A 273 46.33 -50.44 -25.81
C GLN A 273 47.45 -49.48 -26.32
N PRO A 274 47.99 -48.60 -25.42
CA PRO A 274 48.73 -47.35 -25.74
C PRO A 274 50.26 -47.45 -25.57
N PRO A 275 51.04 -46.45 -26.04
CA PRO A 275 51.90 -45.65 -25.14
C PRO A 275 52.08 -44.16 -25.59
N LEU A 276 52.20 -43.14 -24.73
CA LEU A 276 53.35 -42.66 -23.93
C LEU A 276 54.61 -42.20 -24.72
N HIS A 277 54.89 -40.88 -24.62
CA HIS A 277 56.18 -40.16 -24.81
C HIS A 277 56.74 -40.14 -26.25
N THR A 278 57.33 -39.08 -26.83
CA THR A 278 58.22 -38.01 -26.33
C THR A 278 58.42 -36.99 -27.48
N SER A 279 58.51 -35.70 -27.17
CA SER A 279 59.15 -34.64 -27.99
C SER A 279 60.68 -34.90 -28.10
N PRO A 280 61.55 -34.09 -28.77
CA PRO A 280 61.38 -32.82 -29.52
C PRO A 280 62.10 -32.84 -30.90
N THR A 281 61.80 -31.94 -31.84
CA THR A 281 62.58 -30.76 -32.31
C THR A 281 62.24 -30.69 -33.82
N GLY A 282 62.12 -29.60 -34.56
CA GLY A 282 62.27 -28.16 -34.38
C GLY A 282 62.31 -27.57 -35.80
N SER A 283 61.75 -26.36 -35.96
CA SER A 283 61.88 -25.39 -37.07
C SER A 283 60.67 -25.20 -38.00
N GLY A 284 60.26 -23.94 -38.17
CA GLY A 284 59.46 -23.49 -39.33
C GLY A 284 58.21 -22.64 -39.09
N VAL A 285 58.32 -21.54 -38.34
CA VAL A 285 57.62 -20.23 -38.50
C VAL A 285 56.35 -20.16 -39.39
N SER A 286 55.19 -19.83 -38.80
CA SER A 286 54.34 -18.67 -39.16
C SER A 286 53.10 -18.58 -38.26
N GLY A 287 52.66 -17.36 -37.96
CA GLY A 287 51.89 -17.04 -36.75
C GLY A 287 50.38 -17.30 -36.76
N ARG A 288 49.85 -17.44 -35.54
CA ARG A 288 48.63 -16.78 -35.04
C ARG A 288 48.60 -16.89 -33.52
N GLU A 289 48.56 -15.73 -32.89
CA GLU A 289 48.64 -15.53 -31.44
C GLU A 289 47.52 -16.26 -30.68
N GLY A 290 47.92 -16.97 -29.62
CA GLY A 290 47.03 -17.70 -28.75
C GLY A 290 46.26 -16.78 -27.79
N LEU A 291 44.99 -17.12 -27.56
CA LEU A 291 44.25 -16.62 -26.41
C LEU A 291 44.39 -17.62 -25.25
N PRO A 292 44.80 -17.15 -24.05
CA PRO A 292 45.13 -18.00 -22.92
C PRO A 292 43.89 -18.46 -22.15
N VAL A 293 44.07 -19.62 -21.52
CA VAL A 293 43.29 -20.22 -20.43
C VAL A 293 42.67 -19.16 -19.53
N ASN A 294 41.38 -18.83 -19.72
CA ASN A 294 40.61 -18.17 -18.66
C ASN A 294 39.09 -18.47 -18.63
N GLU A 295 38.66 -19.59 -19.20
CA GLU A 295 37.26 -20.04 -19.11
C GLU A 295 36.92 -20.72 -17.77
N ARG A 296 37.88 -20.83 -16.85
CA ARG A 296 37.62 -21.18 -15.44
C ARG A 296 37.49 -19.97 -14.52
N GLU A 297 37.86 -18.76 -14.95
CA GLU A 297 37.57 -17.50 -14.23
C GLU A 297 36.28 -16.82 -14.72
N ALA A 298 35.79 -17.13 -15.93
CA ALA A 298 34.53 -16.58 -16.45
C ALA A 298 33.25 -17.14 -15.78
N ALA A 299 33.37 -18.20 -14.96
CA ALA A 299 32.27 -18.73 -14.14
C ALA A 299 32.20 -18.12 -12.73
N ALA A 300 33.10 -17.18 -12.39
CA ALA A 300 33.18 -16.56 -11.06
C ALA A 300 32.55 -15.15 -10.97
N GLU A 301 32.03 -14.60 -12.08
CA GLU A 301 31.34 -13.29 -12.10
C GLU A 301 29.90 -13.40 -12.63
N LEU A 302 29.14 -14.37 -12.13
CA LEU A 302 27.70 -14.15 -12.03
C LEU A 302 27.47 -13.18 -10.86
N PRO A 303 26.68 -12.10 -11.02
CA PRO A 303 26.38 -11.22 -9.90
C PRO A 303 25.69 -12.06 -8.84
N ALA A 304 26.46 -12.42 -7.81
CA ALA A 304 25.98 -13.15 -6.66
C ALA A 304 24.69 -12.46 -6.24
N ARG A 305 23.61 -13.25 -6.21
CA ARG A 305 22.35 -12.91 -5.56
C ARG A 305 22.70 -12.02 -4.38
N ARG A 306 22.34 -10.73 -4.46
CA ARG A 306 22.49 -9.78 -3.34
C ARG A 306 21.78 -10.40 -2.15
N SER A 307 22.53 -11.14 -1.35
CA SER A 307 22.13 -11.56 -0.04
C SER A 307 21.96 -10.27 0.75
N TRP A 308 20.86 -10.20 1.46
CA TRP A 308 20.48 -9.11 2.34
C TRP A 308 21.41 -9.03 3.56
N THR A 309 22.72 -8.90 3.34
CA THR A 309 23.77 -8.95 4.37
C THR A 309 24.71 -7.76 4.35
N ASN A 310 24.60 -6.82 3.40
CA ASN A 310 25.06 -5.45 3.66
C ASN A 310 23.98 -4.74 4.49
N ALA A 311 23.87 -5.18 5.74
CA ALA A 311 23.47 -4.30 6.81
C ALA A 311 24.54 -3.23 6.92
N GLU A 312 24.36 -2.10 6.21
CA GLU A 312 24.99 -0.86 6.64
C GLU A 312 24.74 -0.75 8.14
N ALA A 313 25.84 -0.67 8.89
CA ALA A 313 25.84 -0.71 10.34
C ALA A 313 24.81 0.30 10.85
N ARG A 314 23.75 -0.24 11.45
CA ARG A 314 22.64 0.50 12.04
C ARG A 314 23.17 1.34 13.19
N PHE A 315 23.70 2.54 12.92
CA PHE A 315 24.06 3.49 13.95
C PHE A 315 22.81 4.25 14.37
N ILE A 316 21.94 3.58 15.14
CA ILE A 316 20.98 4.28 15.99
C ILE A 316 21.78 4.69 17.23
N PRO A 317 22.04 5.99 17.45
CA PRO A 317 22.75 6.44 18.64
C PRO A 317 22.10 5.83 19.90
N PRO A 318 22.86 5.36 20.90
CA PRO A 318 22.33 4.70 22.11
C PRO A 318 21.25 5.52 22.83
N ASP A 319 21.32 6.84 22.70
CA ASP A 319 20.39 7.89 23.15
C ASP A 319 19.03 7.94 22.42
N ARG A 320 18.84 7.13 21.37
CA ARG A 320 17.56 6.92 20.68
C ARG A 320 16.92 5.56 20.96
N ARG A 321 17.44 4.82 21.94
CA ARG A 321 16.77 3.60 22.39
C ARG A 321 15.44 4.00 23.00
N PHE A 322 14.37 3.42 22.48
CA PHE A 322 13.03 3.60 23.01
C PHE A 322 13.07 3.29 24.52
N ASP A 323 12.90 4.30 25.37
CA ASP A 323 12.55 4.12 26.79
C ASP A 323 11.09 3.65 26.94
N PHE A 324 10.60 2.90 25.96
CA PHE A 324 9.24 2.39 25.92
C PHE A 324 9.29 0.88 26.06
N SER A 325 8.87 0.40 27.22
CA SER A 325 8.83 -1.03 27.52
C SER A 325 7.84 -1.73 26.58
N TRP A 326 8.25 -2.84 25.97
CA TRP A 326 7.36 -3.68 25.16
C TRP A 326 6.13 -4.15 25.95
N LYS A 327 6.29 -4.33 27.28
CA LYS A 327 5.19 -4.67 28.20
C LYS A 327 4.14 -3.57 28.24
N LEU A 328 4.58 -2.32 28.38
CA LEU A 328 3.68 -1.16 28.36
C LEU A 328 2.97 -1.04 27.00
N GLY A 329 3.69 -1.25 25.90
CA GLY A 329 3.11 -1.28 24.56
C GLY A 329 2.01 -2.33 24.42
N LEU A 330 2.28 -3.56 24.87
CA LEU A 330 1.29 -4.65 24.87
C LEU A 330 0.09 -4.33 25.76
N THR A 331 0.31 -3.80 26.97
CA THR A 331 -0.76 -3.37 27.87
C THR A 331 -1.67 -2.33 27.23
N ILE A 332 -1.12 -1.32 26.56
CA ILE A 332 -1.90 -0.29 25.86
C ILE A 332 -2.77 -0.92 24.76
N ILE A 333 -2.20 -1.83 23.96
CA ILE A 333 -2.94 -2.54 22.89
C ILE A 333 -4.04 -3.41 23.48
N SER A 334 -3.75 -4.18 24.54
CA SER A 334 -4.74 -5.03 25.20
C SER A 334 -5.87 -4.20 25.82
N LEU A 335 -5.57 -3.12 26.53
CA LEU A 335 -6.57 -2.21 27.08
C LEU A 335 -7.41 -1.54 25.99
N PHE A 336 -6.81 -1.21 24.85
CA PHE A 336 -7.55 -0.73 23.69
C PHE A 336 -8.56 -1.78 23.22
N PHE A 337 -8.16 -3.03 22.99
CA PHE A 337 -9.09 -4.06 22.52
C PHE A 337 -10.17 -4.40 23.55
N VAL A 338 -9.84 -4.39 24.84
CA VAL A 338 -10.84 -4.53 25.92
C VAL A 338 -11.84 -3.38 25.86
N SER A 339 -11.38 -2.12 25.78
CA SER A 339 -12.29 -0.98 25.68
C SER A 339 -13.11 -1.02 24.39
N PHE A 340 -12.52 -1.43 23.26
CA PHE A 340 -13.23 -1.63 22.00
C PHE A 340 -14.35 -2.66 22.11
N VAL A 341 -14.07 -3.83 22.70
CA VAL A 341 -15.09 -4.86 22.93
C VAL A 341 -16.20 -4.33 23.83
N VAL A 342 -15.87 -3.66 24.92
CA VAL A 342 -16.87 -3.06 25.82
C VAL A 342 -17.75 -2.05 25.08
N VAL A 343 -17.15 -1.13 24.32
CA VAL A 343 -17.89 -0.12 23.55
C VAL A 343 -18.79 -0.78 22.50
N MET A 344 -18.33 -1.82 21.81
CA MET A 344 -19.13 -2.56 20.83
C MET A 344 -20.25 -3.40 21.46
N VAL A 345 -20.03 -4.00 22.63
CA VAL A 345 -21.07 -4.73 23.36
C VAL A 345 -22.15 -3.76 23.86
N LEU A 346 -21.75 -2.62 24.43
CA LEU A 346 -22.69 -1.57 24.84
C LEU A 346 -23.50 -1.03 23.65
N ARG A 347 -22.89 -0.94 22.46
CA ARG A 347 -23.62 -0.65 21.21
C ARG A 347 -24.69 -1.69 20.89
N GLY A 348 -24.46 -2.97 21.17
CA GLY A 348 -25.44 -4.03 20.92
C GLY A 348 -26.56 -4.08 21.97
N VAL A 349 -26.23 -3.84 23.24
CA VAL A 349 -27.12 -4.13 24.38
C VAL A 349 -28.00 -2.93 24.77
N LEU A 350 -27.55 -1.68 24.57
CA LEU A 350 -28.30 -0.50 25.00
C LEU A 350 -29.54 -0.25 24.11
N PRO A 351 -30.77 -0.27 24.67
CA PRO A 351 -32.00 -0.09 23.88
C PRO A 351 -32.25 1.36 23.45
N HIS A 352 -32.00 2.35 24.33
CA HIS A 352 -32.12 3.79 24.02
C HIS A 352 -30.77 4.47 24.13
N LYS A 353 -30.13 4.69 22.98
CA LYS A 353 -28.78 5.25 22.91
C LYS A 353 -28.83 6.77 22.73
N PRO A 354 -28.13 7.56 23.57
CA PRO A 354 -27.95 8.97 23.30
C PRO A 354 -27.27 9.17 21.93
N ILE A 355 -27.74 10.13 21.13
CA ILE A 355 -27.20 10.38 19.78
C ILE A 355 -25.68 10.61 19.78
N LEU A 356 -25.16 11.32 20.79
CA LEU A 356 -23.73 11.58 20.94
C LEU A 356 -22.93 10.31 21.26
N TYR A 357 -23.53 9.35 21.98
CA TYR A 357 -22.92 8.05 22.20
C TYR A 357 -22.90 7.23 20.91
N SER A 358 -24.01 7.20 20.17
CA SER A 358 -24.08 6.53 18.86
C SER A 358 -23.05 7.11 17.87
N LEU A 359 -22.92 8.44 17.83
CA LEU A 359 -21.88 9.14 17.07
C LEU A 359 -20.48 8.70 17.48
N PHE A 360 -20.17 8.73 18.79
CA PHE A 360 -18.87 8.31 19.32
C PHE A 360 -18.55 6.88 18.88
N VAL A 361 -19.47 5.95 19.08
CA VAL A 361 -19.28 4.53 18.78
C VAL A 361 -19.06 4.31 17.28
N ASN A 362 -19.86 4.95 16.42
CA ASN A 362 -19.74 4.83 14.98
C ASN A 362 -18.39 5.39 14.48
N LEU A 363 -17.95 6.54 15.01
CA LEU A 363 -16.65 7.12 14.64
C LEU A 363 -15.46 6.41 15.28
N TYR A 364 -15.63 5.84 16.47
CA TYR A 364 -14.63 4.99 17.13
C TYR A 364 -14.42 3.67 16.37
N LEU A 365 -15.51 3.07 15.89
CA LEU A 365 -15.45 1.93 14.98
C LEU A 365 -14.78 2.32 13.66
N ALA A 366 -15.21 3.43 13.05
CA ALA A 366 -14.60 3.95 11.83
C ALA A 366 -13.08 4.11 12.03
N GLY A 367 -12.67 4.78 13.11
CA GLY A 367 -11.29 5.03 13.54
C GLY A 367 -10.44 3.77 13.69
N THR A 368 -11.05 2.68 14.15
CA THR A 368 -10.43 1.37 14.34
C THR A 368 -10.28 0.59 13.03
N ILE A 369 -11.15 0.83 12.04
CA ILE A 369 -11.13 0.11 10.75
C ILE A 369 -10.30 0.85 9.70
N ILE A 370 -10.00 2.14 9.89
CA ILE A 370 -9.19 2.93 8.94
C ILE A 370 -7.84 2.24 8.71
N ILE A 371 -7.58 1.68 7.54
CA ILE A 371 -6.24 1.23 7.16
C ILE A 371 -5.97 1.65 5.71
N GLY A 372 -4.74 2.12 5.43
CA GLY A 372 -4.34 2.53 4.07
C GLY A 372 -4.63 3.98 3.66
N GLY A 373 -5.26 4.80 4.50
CA GLY A 373 -5.44 6.25 4.27
C GLY A 373 -6.88 6.75 4.32
N GLY A 374 -7.05 8.07 4.22
CA GLY A 374 -8.34 8.79 4.31
C GLY A 374 -9.44 8.39 3.31
N PRO A 375 -9.12 8.19 2.01
CA PRO A 375 -10.14 7.96 0.99
C PRO A 375 -11.03 6.74 1.20
N VAL A 376 -10.50 5.68 1.84
CA VAL A 376 -11.22 4.41 2.04
C VAL A 376 -12.37 4.54 3.03
N VAL A 377 -12.28 5.48 3.96
CA VAL A 377 -13.23 5.62 5.08
C VAL A 377 -14.34 6.60 4.79
N ILE A 378 -14.16 7.50 3.84
CA ILE A 378 -15.18 8.50 3.50
C ILE A 378 -16.51 7.84 3.11
N PRO A 379 -16.57 6.85 2.19
CA PRO A 379 -17.82 6.15 1.89
C PRO A 379 -18.45 5.49 3.14
N LEU A 380 -17.63 5.02 4.08
CA LEU A 380 -18.09 4.37 5.31
C LEU A 380 -18.68 5.37 6.31
N LEU A 381 -18.09 6.57 6.40
CA LEU A 381 -18.65 7.65 7.22
C LEU A 381 -20.06 8.00 6.77
N ARG A 382 -20.36 7.92 5.46
CA ARG A 382 -21.71 8.11 4.93
C ARG A 382 -22.69 7.09 5.52
N GLU A 383 -22.33 5.81 5.54
CA GLU A 383 -23.16 4.76 6.14
C GLU A 383 -23.41 4.99 7.64
N TYR A 384 -22.44 5.59 8.34
CA TYR A 384 -22.51 5.80 9.79
C TYR A 384 -23.25 7.03 10.26
N VAL A 385 -23.56 7.98 9.37
CA VAL A 385 -24.23 9.24 9.74
C VAL A 385 -25.40 9.58 8.83
N VAL A 386 -25.33 9.26 7.54
CA VAL A 386 -26.39 9.55 6.56
C VAL A 386 -27.45 8.46 6.58
N THR A 387 -27.06 7.19 6.59
CA THR A 387 -28.03 6.08 6.69
C THR A 387 -28.77 6.09 8.03
N GLU A 388 -28.11 6.56 9.10
CA GLU A 388 -28.73 6.79 10.42
C GLU A 388 -29.69 8.00 10.43
N GLY A 389 -29.74 8.79 9.35
CA GLY A 389 -30.59 9.98 9.23
C GLY A 389 -30.10 11.20 10.00
N TRP A 390 -28.87 11.20 10.54
CA TRP A 390 -28.34 12.30 11.36
C TRP A 390 -27.82 13.47 10.53
N VAL A 391 -27.33 13.18 9.32
CA VAL A 391 -26.75 14.16 8.37
C VAL A 391 -27.34 13.89 6.99
N SER A 392 -27.77 14.93 6.28
CA SER A 392 -28.30 14.77 4.93
C SER A 392 -27.21 14.33 3.94
N GLY A 393 -27.59 13.63 2.86
CA GLY A 393 -26.66 13.26 1.78
C GLY A 393 -25.99 14.50 1.17
N ARG A 394 -26.74 15.60 1.05
CA ARG A 394 -26.23 16.91 0.63
C ARG A 394 -25.13 17.42 1.53
N ASP A 395 -25.39 17.56 2.83
CA ASP A 395 -24.42 18.15 3.77
C ASP A 395 -23.17 17.28 3.87
N PHE A 396 -23.35 15.96 3.88
CA PHE A 396 -22.25 15.03 3.81
C PHE A 396 -21.34 15.31 2.61
N LEU A 397 -21.93 15.46 1.43
CA LEU A 397 -21.19 15.68 0.20
C LEU A 397 -20.60 17.09 0.08
N ILE A 398 -21.26 18.13 0.61
CA ILE A 398 -20.68 19.48 0.77
C ILE A 398 -19.42 19.39 1.63
N GLY A 399 -19.54 18.80 2.82
CA GLY A 399 -18.40 18.65 3.73
C GLY A 399 -17.28 17.81 3.13
N LEU A 400 -17.60 16.80 2.32
CA LEU A 400 -16.63 16.01 1.55
C LEU A 400 -15.88 16.87 0.52
N ALA A 401 -16.57 17.71 -0.24
CA ALA A 401 -15.90 18.59 -1.19
C ALA A 401 -14.99 19.60 -0.48
N LEU A 402 -15.46 20.19 0.62
CA LEU A 402 -14.73 21.20 1.39
C LEU A 402 -13.48 20.63 2.07
N ILE A 403 -13.58 19.44 2.70
CA ILE A 403 -12.45 18.87 3.44
C ILE A 403 -11.25 18.56 2.53
N GLN A 404 -11.49 18.27 1.25
CA GLN A 404 -10.45 17.93 0.30
C GLN A 404 -9.59 19.14 -0.08
N GLY A 405 -10.15 20.35 0.03
CA GLY A 405 -9.43 21.61 -0.11
C GLY A 405 -8.85 22.14 1.20
N PHE A 406 -9.07 21.48 2.34
CA PHE A 406 -8.62 21.94 3.65
C PHE A 406 -7.21 21.43 4.01
N PRO A 407 -6.42 22.22 4.77
CA PRO A 407 -5.14 21.76 5.25
C PRO A 407 -5.28 20.80 6.44
N GLY A 408 -4.25 19.98 6.64
CA GLY A 408 -4.17 19.05 7.75
C GLY A 408 -4.87 17.71 7.45
N PRO A 409 -5.33 16.98 8.48
CA PRO A 409 -5.90 15.66 8.27
C PRO A 409 -7.33 15.74 7.71
N ASN A 410 -7.58 15.08 6.57
CA ASN A 410 -8.93 14.96 5.99
C ASN A 410 -9.93 14.28 6.95
N PHE A 411 -9.46 13.61 8.01
CA PHE A 411 -10.32 13.07 9.06
C PHE A 411 -10.97 14.13 9.95
N ASN A 412 -10.56 15.40 9.84
CA ASN A 412 -11.31 16.53 10.41
C ASN A 412 -12.74 16.63 9.85
N PHE A 413 -13.06 15.92 8.76
CA PHE A 413 -14.43 15.70 8.33
C PHE A 413 -15.33 15.09 9.43
N ALA A 414 -14.78 14.26 10.33
CA ALA A 414 -15.53 13.74 11.47
C ALA A 414 -15.99 14.82 12.44
N VAL A 415 -15.27 15.95 12.53
CA VAL A 415 -15.64 17.12 13.34
C VAL A 415 -16.87 17.80 12.73
N TYR A 416 -16.86 17.96 11.41
CA TYR A 416 -17.99 18.49 10.65
C TYR A 416 -19.23 17.62 10.81
N LEU A 417 -19.11 16.31 10.56
CA LEU A 417 -20.21 15.36 10.70
C LEU A 417 -20.71 15.27 12.14
N GLY A 418 -19.81 15.32 13.12
CA GLY A 418 -20.17 15.30 14.53
C GLY A 418 -20.96 16.55 14.95
N ALA A 419 -20.57 17.73 14.47
CA ALA A 419 -21.30 18.96 14.72
C ALA A 419 -22.72 18.92 14.13
N LEU A 420 -22.88 18.50 12.87
CA LEU A 420 -24.19 18.37 12.23
C LEU A 420 -25.07 17.32 12.92
N THR A 421 -24.49 16.18 13.31
CA THR A 421 -25.20 15.13 14.07
C THR A 421 -25.68 15.66 15.42
N ALA A 422 -24.88 16.47 16.11
CA ALA A 422 -25.32 17.07 17.37
C ALA A 422 -26.45 18.09 17.16
N ILE A 423 -26.36 18.91 16.11
CA ILE A 423 -27.40 19.89 15.77
C ILE A 423 -28.73 19.20 15.47
N SER A 424 -28.72 18.14 14.64
CA SER A 424 -29.93 17.39 14.31
C SER A 424 -30.57 16.72 15.53
N GLY A 425 -29.76 16.34 16.53
CA GLY A 425 -30.21 15.82 17.81
C GLY A 425 -30.56 16.87 18.88
N GLY A 426 -30.58 18.17 18.54
CA GLY A 426 -30.85 19.25 19.50
C GLY A 426 -29.79 19.41 20.60
N LYS A 427 -28.53 19.02 20.31
CA LYS A 427 -27.39 19.10 21.22
C LYS A 427 -26.41 20.19 20.78
N SER A 428 -25.47 20.53 21.66
CA SER A 428 -24.40 21.47 21.34
C SER A 428 -23.54 20.96 20.17
N ALA A 429 -23.45 21.74 19.10
CA ALA A 429 -22.61 21.45 17.95
C ALA A 429 -21.14 21.23 18.36
N ALA A 430 -20.63 22.00 19.33
CA ALA A 430 -19.27 21.86 19.84
C ALA A 430 -19.04 20.51 20.54
N ALA A 431 -20.05 20.00 21.25
CA ALA A 431 -19.98 18.68 21.87
C ALA A 431 -19.91 17.57 20.80
N GLY A 432 -20.73 17.68 19.74
CA GLY A 432 -20.66 16.77 18.60
C GLY A 432 -19.32 16.80 17.88
N ALA A 433 -18.79 18.00 17.63
CA ALA A 433 -17.48 18.22 17.02
C ALA A 433 -16.35 17.55 17.83
N LEU A 434 -16.33 17.78 19.15
CA LEU A 434 -15.35 17.18 20.05
C LEU A 434 -15.47 15.66 20.08
N ILE A 435 -16.68 15.12 20.19
CA ILE A 435 -16.92 13.69 20.18
C ILE A 435 -16.48 13.06 18.86
N GLY A 436 -16.76 13.73 17.74
CA GLY A 436 -16.34 13.26 16.43
C GLY A 436 -14.82 13.26 16.26
N PHE A 437 -14.16 14.31 16.74
CA PHE A 437 -12.70 14.39 16.78
C PHE A 437 -12.08 13.26 17.61
N LEU A 438 -12.59 13.04 18.83
CA LEU A 438 -12.09 12.00 19.73
C LEU A 438 -12.38 10.60 19.18
N GLY A 439 -13.59 10.36 18.67
CA GLY A 439 -13.98 9.07 18.10
C GLY A 439 -13.06 8.63 16.96
N ILE A 440 -12.77 9.52 16.01
CA ILE A 440 -12.02 9.15 14.82
C ILE A 440 -10.50 9.02 15.05
N PHE A 441 -9.91 9.88 15.89
CA PHE A 441 -8.45 9.93 16.07
C PHE A 441 -7.94 9.03 17.19
N THR A 442 -8.70 8.84 18.27
CA THR A 442 -8.25 8.11 19.46
C THR A 442 -7.80 6.67 19.14
N PRO A 443 -8.54 5.85 18.38
CA PRO A 443 -8.13 4.47 18.11
C PRO A 443 -6.75 4.37 17.47
N GLY A 444 -6.52 5.17 16.43
CA GLY A 444 -5.25 5.19 15.71
C GLY A 444 -4.08 5.67 16.56
N LEU A 445 -4.29 6.69 17.39
CA LEU A 445 -3.25 7.26 18.26
C LEU A 445 -2.88 6.30 19.41
N VAL A 446 -3.87 5.69 20.05
CA VAL A 446 -3.64 4.71 21.13
C VAL A 446 -2.93 3.48 20.57
N LEU A 447 -3.36 2.96 19.42
CA LEU A 447 -2.75 1.79 18.82
C LEU A 447 -1.36 2.06 18.26
N VAL A 448 -1.10 3.22 17.64
CA VAL A 448 0.29 3.54 17.22
C VAL A 448 1.20 3.73 18.43
N GLN A 449 0.72 4.34 19.52
CA GLN A 449 1.49 4.48 20.76
C GLN A 449 1.87 3.12 21.34
N GLY A 450 0.92 2.19 21.45
CA GLY A 450 1.18 0.84 21.92
C GLY A 450 2.09 0.06 20.97
N THR A 451 1.85 0.19 19.66
CA THR A 451 2.65 -0.45 18.61
C THR A 451 4.10 0.01 18.66
N MET A 452 4.39 1.29 18.91
CA MET A 452 5.77 1.79 19.02
C MET A 452 6.56 1.09 20.11
N GLY A 453 5.91 0.74 21.23
CA GLY A 453 6.52 -0.06 22.30
C GLY A 453 6.87 -1.49 21.90
N VAL A 454 5.98 -2.13 21.15
CA VAL A 454 6.16 -3.52 20.70
C VAL A 454 7.09 -3.61 19.47
N TRP A 455 7.05 -2.59 18.60
CA TRP A 455 7.76 -2.56 17.32
C TRP A 455 9.26 -2.75 17.49
N GLY A 456 9.87 -2.18 18.53
CA GLY A 456 11.28 -2.39 18.86
C GLY A 456 11.66 -3.86 19.02
N ALA A 457 10.78 -4.68 19.61
CA ALA A 457 11.01 -6.11 19.82
C ALA A 457 10.73 -6.96 18.57
N ILE A 458 9.68 -6.61 17.81
CA ILE A 458 9.18 -7.47 16.72
C ILE A 458 9.72 -7.11 15.32
N ARG A 459 10.24 -5.89 15.11
CA ARG A 459 10.75 -5.42 13.78
C ARG A 459 11.91 -6.26 13.22
N GLY A 460 12.60 -7.00 14.08
CA GLY A 460 13.67 -7.93 13.69
C GLY A 460 13.16 -9.20 13.01
N TRP A 461 11.91 -9.58 13.25
CA TRP A 461 11.38 -10.87 12.83
C TRP A 461 11.01 -10.85 11.34
N ARG A 462 11.55 -11.82 10.59
CA ARG A 462 11.27 -11.99 9.16
C ARG A 462 9.77 -12.18 8.88
N ALA A 463 9.05 -12.89 9.77
CA ALA A 463 7.61 -13.10 9.66
C ALA A 463 6.82 -11.79 9.74
N VAL A 464 7.21 -10.88 10.63
CA VAL A 464 6.51 -9.58 10.79
C VAL A 464 6.69 -8.72 9.55
N ARG A 465 7.92 -8.64 9.00
CA ARG A 465 8.17 -7.89 7.76
C ARG A 465 7.38 -8.46 6.58
N SER A 466 7.30 -9.78 6.50
CA SER A 466 6.52 -10.49 5.48
C SER A 466 5.01 -10.21 5.64
N ALA A 467 4.46 -10.34 6.85
CA ALA A 467 3.05 -10.04 7.11
C ALA A 467 2.69 -8.59 6.76
N VAL A 468 3.51 -7.64 7.18
CA VAL A 468 3.28 -6.21 6.92
C VAL A 468 3.27 -5.91 5.43
N ARG A 469 4.11 -6.57 4.63
CA ARG A 469 4.10 -6.45 3.16
C ARG A 469 2.75 -6.88 2.56
N GLY A 470 2.17 -7.97 3.04
CA GLY A 470 0.84 -8.43 2.63
C GLY A 470 -0.28 -7.47 3.03
N ILE A 471 -0.24 -7.01 4.29
CA ILE A 471 -1.19 -6.03 4.84
C ILE A 471 -1.19 -4.74 4.01
N GLN A 472 0.00 -4.22 3.64
CA GLN A 472 0.09 -3.04 2.78
C GLN A 472 -0.49 -3.26 1.38
N ALA A 473 -0.22 -4.42 0.78
CA ALA A 473 -0.77 -4.75 -0.53
C ALA A 473 -2.31 -4.76 -0.50
N SER A 474 -2.92 -5.36 0.52
CA SER A 474 -4.37 -5.33 0.70
C SER A 474 -4.92 -3.91 0.91
N ALA A 475 -4.24 -3.08 1.71
CA ALA A 475 -4.63 -1.70 1.96
C ALA A 475 -4.69 -0.88 0.66
N ILE A 476 -3.70 -1.05 -0.22
CA ILE A 476 -3.66 -0.40 -1.54
C ILE A 476 -4.82 -0.87 -2.43
N GLY A 477 -5.13 -2.17 -2.40
CA GLY A 477 -6.32 -2.70 -3.09
C GLY A 477 -7.61 -1.97 -2.67
N PHE A 478 -7.78 -1.69 -1.38
CA PHE A 478 -8.94 -0.95 -0.89
C PHE A 478 -8.97 0.53 -1.26
N ILE A 479 -7.81 1.15 -1.53
CA ILE A 479 -7.79 2.51 -2.09
C ILE A 479 -8.41 2.49 -3.49
N TYR A 480 -8.14 1.47 -4.32
CA TYR A 480 -8.81 1.33 -5.62
C TYR A 480 -10.31 1.11 -5.48
N THR A 481 -10.74 0.29 -4.51
CA THR A 481 -12.17 0.18 -4.16
C THR A 481 -12.77 1.54 -3.79
N ALA A 482 -12.06 2.35 -3.01
CA ALA A 482 -12.51 3.67 -2.60
C ALA A 482 -12.63 4.64 -3.77
N VAL A 483 -11.66 4.63 -4.71
CA VAL A 483 -11.73 5.41 -5.96
C VAL A 483 -13.02 5.09 -6.71
N TYR A 484 -13.34 3.80 -6.87
CA TYR A 484 -14.57 3.37 -7.52
C TYR A 484 -15.82 3.83 -6.76
N ARG A 485 -15.87 3.65 -5.44
CA ARG A 485 -17.03 4.07 -4.64
C ARG A 485 -17.25 5.58 -4.70
N LEU A 486 -16.18 6.37 -4.66
CA LEU A 486 -16.26 7.83 -4.82
C LEU A 486 -16.68 8.22 -6.23
N TRP A 487 -16.21 7.48 -7.24
CA TRP A 487 -16.64 7.68 -8.63
C TRP A 487 -18.14 7.50 -8.80
N GLN A 488 -18.75 6.52 -8.13
CA GLN A 488 -20.19 6.23 -8.20
C GLN A 488 -21.07 7.32 -7.57
N ILE A 489 -20.53 8.18 -6.71
CA ILE A 489 -21.29 9.22 -5.98
C ILE A 489 -20.78 10.64 -6.26
N GLY A 490 -19.94 10.82 -7.28
CA GLY A 490 -19.14 12.03 -7.46
C GLY A 490 -19.87 13.23 -8.08
N TRP A 491 -20.98 13.01 -8.81
CA TRP A 491 -21.73 14.07 -9.49
C TRP A 491 -23.07 14.38 -8.80
N PHE A 492 -23.45 15.66 -8.77
CA PHE A 492 -24.73 16.15 -8.27
C PHE A 492 -25.66 16.59 -9.42
N GLU A 493 -26.85 16.04 -9.48
CA GLU A 493 -27.91 16.47 -10.38
C GLU A 493 -28.95 17.29 -9.60
N GLU A 494 -29.51 18.33 -10.23
CA GLU A 494 -30.60 19.10 -9.64
C GLU A 494 -31.80 18.16 -9.37
N GLY A 495 -32.16 18.00 -8.09
CA GLY A 495 -33.24 17.11 -7.65
C GLY A 495 -32.81 15.72 -7.15
N SER A 496 -31.54 15.33 -7.28
CA SER A 496 -31.02 14.06 -6.74
C SER A 496 -29.95 14.29 -5.66
N LEU A 497 -30.32 14.08 -4.40
CA LEU A 497 -29.43 14.23 -3.23
C LEU A 497 -28.52 13.01 -2.99
N ALA A 498 -28.64 11.95 -3.81
CA ALA A 498 -27.95 10.68 -3.60
C ALA A 498 -26.52 10.66 -4.19
N GLY A 499 -26.20 11.58 -5.09
CA GLY A 499 -24.98 11.54 -5.92
C GLY A 499 -25.11 10.50 -7.04
N THR A 500 -24.58 10.81 -8.22
CA THR A 500 -24.57 9.93 -9.40
C THR A 500 -23.15 9.64 -9.84
N SER A 501 -23.01 8.63 -10.70
CA SER A 501 -21.71 8.22 -11.24
C SER A 501 -21.11 9.31 -12.11
N LEU A 502 -19.84 9.65 -11.88
CA LEU A 502 -19.05 10.54 -12.74
C LEU A 502 -18.96 10.03 -14.19
N GLY A 503 -19.19 8.73 -14.40
CA GLY A 503 -19.17 8.12 -15.73
C GLY A 503 -20.42 8.39 -16.57
N ASN A 504 -21.48 8.95 -15.99
CA ASN A 504 -22.73 9.19 -16.70
C ASN A 504 -22.66 10.45 -17.60
N ASP A 505 -21.74 11.38 -17.32
CA ASP A 505 -21.51 12.57 -18.14
C ASP A 505 -20.00 12.65 -18.48
N PRO A 506 -19.62 12.66 -19.78
CA PRO A 506 -18.23 12.75 -20.21
C PRO A 506 -17.47 13.96 -19.64
N TRP A 507 -18.15 15.06 -19.32
CA TRP A 507 -17.50 16.24 -18.73
C TRP A 507 -16.80 15.91 -17.41
N TRP A 508 -17.46 15.17 -16.53
CA TRP A 508 -16.88 14.83 -15.23
C TRP A 508 -15.72 13.85 -15.37
N VAL A 509 -15.78 12.95 -16.36
CA VAL A 509 -14.65 12.10 -16.75
C VAL A 509 -13.45 12.94 -17.16
N VAL A 510 -13.65 14.01 -17.95
CA VAL A 510 -12.59 14.94 -18.35
C VAL A 510 -12.00 15.68 -17.16
N VAL A 511 -12.83 16.18 -16.23
CA VAL A 511 -12.34 16.85 -15.00
C VAL A 511 -11.49 15.88 -14.17
N THR A 512 -11.97 14.66 -13.97
CA THR A 512 -11.23 13.62 -13.24
C THR A 512 -9.91 13.27 -13.94
N ALA A 513 -9.93 13.04 -15.25
CA ALA A 513 -8.71 12.76 -16.02
C ALA A 513 -7.72 13.93 -15.97
N THR A 514 -8.20 15.17 -16.08
CA THR A 514 -7.37 16.39 -16.02
C THR A 514 -6.64 16.49 -14.68
N SER A 515 -7.33 16.24 -13.57
CA SER A 515 -6.70 16.25 -12.24
C SER A 515 -5.66 15.13 -12.06
N PHE A 516 -5.94 13.92 -12.56
CA PHE A 516 -4.99 12.79 -12.53
C PHE A 516 -3.75 13.11 -13.37
N VAL A 517 -3.94 13.55 -14.61
CA VAL A 517 -2.88 13.87 -15.57
C VAL A 517 -2.03 15.04 -15.07
N GLY A 518 -2.70 16.10 -14.62
CA GLY A 518 -2.07 17.30 -14.05
C GLY A 518 -1.17 16.96 -12.86
N GLY A 519 -1.65 16.12 -11.94
CA GLY A 519 -0.83 15.66 -10.82
C GLY A 519 0.31 14.75 -11.25
N ALA A 520 0.06 13.79 -12.15
CA ALA A 520 1.01 12.75 -12.52
C ALA A 520 2.21 13.26 -13.33
N TRP A 521 1.97 14.17 -14.27
CA TRP A 521 2.97 14.59 -15.25
C TRP A 521 3.32 16.07 -15.21
N PHE A 522 2.39 16.92 -14.75
CA PHE A 522 2.61 18.37 -14.70
C PHE A 522 2.94 18.90 -13.29
N GLY A 523 2.99 18.01 -12.30
CA GLY A 523 3.30 18.38 -10.91
C GLY A 523 2.27 19.33 -10.28
N VAL A 524 1.03 19.35 -10.81
CA VAL A 524 -0.05 20.14 -10.24
C VAL A 524 -0.34 19.63 -8.83
N SER A 525 -0.26 20.52 -7.85
CA SER A 525 -0.54 20.15 -6.47
C SER A 525 -2.02 19.80 -6.30
N PRO A 526 -2.38 18.83 -5.44
CA PRO A 526 -3.78 18.46 -5.22
C PRO A 526 -4.76 19.62 -4.97
N PRO A 527 -4.43 20.66 -4.19
CA PRO A 527 -5.37 21.76 -3.94
C PRO A 527 -5.64 22.56 -5.20
N VAL A 528 -4.60 22.79 -6.00
CA VAL A 528 -4.73 23.49 -7.29
C VAL A 528 -5.58 22.64 -8.25
N ALA A 529 -5.35 21.33 -8.32
CA ALA A 529 -6.18 20.44 -9.12
C ALA A 529 -7.65 20.45 -8.70
N ILE A 530 -7.94 20.49 -7.39
CA ILE A 530 -9.30 20.59 -6.85
C ILE A 530 -9.95 21.93 -7.22
N VAL A 531 -9.21 23.04 -7.09
CA VAL A 531 -9.69 24.37 -7.50
C VAL A 531 -9.93 24.44 -9.02
N ILE A 532 -9.05 23.86 -9.84
CA ILE A 532 -9.27 23.75 -11.28
C ILE A 532 -10.55 22.96 -11.56
N GLY A 533 -10.76 21.84 -10.86
CA GLY A 533 -12.01 21.08 -10.96
C GLY A 533 -13.24 21.92 -10.62
N ALA A 534 -13.17 22.71 -9.54
CA ALA A 534 -14.21 23.64 -9.14
C ALA A 534 -14.55 24.66 -10.25
N VAL A 535 -13.53 25.27 -10.83
CA VAL A 535 -13.66 26.24 -11.94
C VAL A 535 -14.25 25.56 -13.17
N MET A 536 -13.79 24.36 -13.53
CA MET A 536 -14.38 23.58 -14.62
C MET A 536 -15.86 23.27 -14.38
N GLY A 537 -16.24 22.95 -13.14
CA GLY A 537 -17.64 22.79 -12.75
C GLY A 537 -18.47 24.05 -13.02
N LEU A 538 -18.00 25.20 -12.57
CA LEU A 538 -18.65 26.50 -12.83
C LEU A 538 -18.71 26.86 -14.33
N LEU A 539 -17.66 26.55 -15.09
CA LEU A 539 -17.63 26.79 -16.53
C LEU A 539 -18.69 25.96 -17.27
N ARG A 540 -18.85 24.68 -16.92
CA ARG A 540 -19.94 23.86 -17.45
C ARG A 540 -21.30 24.49 -17.15
N TYR A 541 -21.50 24.93 -15.92
CA TYR A 541 -22.74 25.60 -15.55
C TYR A 541 -23.01 26.85 -16.38
N ALA A 542 -22.01 27.72 -16.54
CA ALA A 542 -22.15 28.94 -17.34
C ALA A 542 -22.50 28.64 -18.81
N VAL A 543 -21.86 27.63 -19.40
CA VAL A 543 -22.11 27.23 -20.80
C VAL A 543 -23.50 26.61 -20.95
N VAL A 544 -23.87 25.67 -20.07
CA VAL A 544 -25.16 24.98 -20.14
C VAL A 544 -26.32 25.93 -19.83
N GLN A 545 -26.16 26.91 -18.94
CA GLN A 545 -27.20 27.91 -18.66
C GLN A 545 -27.35 28.94 -19.79
N SER A 546 -26.29 29.17 -20.59
CA SER A 546 -26.32 30.05 -21.76
C SER A 546 -26.87 29.40 -23.03
N SER A 547 -27.12 28.09 -23.00
CA SER A 547 -27.67 27.27 -24.09
C SER A 547 -29.14 26.96 -23.81
#